data_AF-A0A961SZ16-F1
#
_entry.id   AF-A0A961SZ16-F1
#
_cell.length_a   1.000
_cell.length_b   1.000
_cell.length_c   1.000
_cell.angle_alpha   90.00
_cell.angle_beta   90.00
_cell.angle_gamma   90.00
#
_symmetry.space_group_name_H-M   'P 1'
#
loop_
_entity.id
_entity.type
_entity.pdbx_description
1 polymer ?
#
loop_
_entity_poly.entity_id
_entity_poly.type
_entity_poly.pdbx_seq_one_letter_code
_entity_poly.pdbx_strand_id
1 'polypeptide(L)'
;MAAMSASEMRELARWYAEIGVDIAMEEVPVDRFAESAKAEQRVPARAASPQRPDAQQVSRQAAAPPMSATGFANATIPDEKAVENARELAAKAATLDELRKAMEGFDGCNLKITAKNTVFADGNPQARIMLIGEAPGADEDRVGLPFVGRAGQLLDRM
;
A
#
# COMPACT_ATOMS: atom_id res chain seq x y z
N MET A 1 10.27 42.41 -7.03
CA MET A 1 10.97 41.14 -7.28
C MET A 1 11.21 41.07 -8.78
N ALA A 2 12.47 41.16 -9.25
CA ALA A 2 12.75 41.14 -10.68
C ALA A 2 12.37 39.76 -11.25
N ALA A 3 11.63 39.72 -12.35
CA ALA A 3 11.27 38.47 -13.01
C ALA A 3 12.53 37.86 -13.65
N MET A 4 12.79 36.58 -13.38
CA MET A 4 13.91 35.84 -14.00
C MET A 4 13.71 35.76 -15.51
N SER A 5 14.79 35.96 -16.26
CA SER A 5 14.84 35.75 -17.71
C SER A 5 14.73 34.26 -18.06
N ALA A 6 14.32 33.98 -19.30
CA ALA A 6 14.20 32.61 -19.80
C ALA A 6 15.53 31.84 -19.86
N SER A 7 16.67 32.54 -19.90
CA SER A 7 18.01 31.97 -19.77
C SER A 7 18.32 31.59 -18.33
N GLU A 8 18.01 32.47 -17.37
CA GLU A 8 18.26 32.21 -15.94
C GLU A 8 17.42 31.04 -15.41
N MET A 9 16.17 30.92 -15.85
CA MET A 9 15.32 29.77 -15.49
C MET A 9 15.87 28.44 -16.03
N ARG A 10 16.49 28.45 -17.21
CA ARG A 10 17.10 27.25 -17.81
C ARG A 10 18.35 26.79 -17.08
N GLU A 11 19.23 27.72 -16.72
CA GLU A 11 20.44 27.39 -15.96
C GLU A 11 20.09 26.90 -14.55
N LEU A 12 19.09 27.50 -13.91
CA LEU A 12 18.59 27.02 -12.61
C LEU A 12 18.03 25.60 -12.70
N ALA A 13 17.22 25.29 -13.72
CA ALA A 13 16.67 23.96 -13.92
C ALA A 13 17.76 22.91 -14.21
N ARG A 14 18.80 23.27 -14.99
CA ARG A 14 19.97 22.40 -15.22
C ARG A 14 20.68 22.08 -13.91
N TRP A 15 20.95 23.10 -13.10
CA TRP A 15 21.63 22.92 -11.82
C TRP A 15 20.87 21.96 -10.90
N TYR A 16 19.55 22.12 -10.79
CA TYR A 16 18.71 21.20 -10.03
C TYR A 16 18.80 19.75 -10.52
N ALA A 17 18.81 19.54 -11.83
CA ALA A 17 18.98 18.20 -12.40
C ALA A 17 20.37 17.61 -12.08
N GLU A 18 21.44 18.41 -12.12
CA GLU A 18 22.81 17.97 -11.82
C GLU A 18 23.00 17.57 -10.35
N ILE A 19 22.35 18.26 -9.43
CA ILE A 19 22.39 17.90 -7.99
C ILE A 19 21.42 16.76 -7.63
N GLY A 20 20.75 16.17 -8.62
CA GLY A 20 19.90 15.00 -8.45
C GLY A 20 18.47 15.30 -7.98
N VAL A 21 17.97 16.53 -8.16
CA VAL A 21 16.56 16.83 -7.93
C VAL A 21 15.72 16.31 -9.10
N ASP A 22 14.89 15.32 -8.82
CA ASP A 22 14.01 14.65 -9.78
C ASP A 22 12.54 15.07 -9.66
N ILE A 23 12.14 15.72 -8.57
CA ILE A 23 10.77 16.16 -8.31
C ILE A 23 10.75 17.60 -7.79
N ALA A 24 9.93 18.45 -8.43
CA ALA A 24 9.59 19.78 -7.91
C ALA A 24 8.33 19.68 -7.04
N MET A 25 8.42 20.18 -5.81
CA MET A 25 7.28 20.29 -4.90
C MET A 25 6.77 21.73 -4.86
N GLU A 26 5.46 21.89 -4.81
CA GLU A 26 4.79 23.18 -4.60
C GLU A 26 4.34 23.28 -3.14
N GLU A 27 4.23 24.52 -2.65
CA GLU A 27 3.72 24.81 -1.29
C GLU A 27 2.25 24.39 -1.10
N VAL A 28 1.47 24.36 -2.19
CA VAL A 28 0.04 24.03 -2.17
C VAL A 28 -0.18 22.67 -2.85
N PRO A 29 -0.96 21.75 -2.26
CA PRO A 29 -1.32 20.49 -2.91
C PRO A 29 -2.04 20.72 -4.24
N VAL A 30 -1.59 20.04 -5.30
CA VAL A 30 -2.21 20.10 -6.63
C VAL A 30 -3.23 18.98 -6.78
N ASP A 31 -4.49 19.33 -7.04
CA ASP A 31 -5.56 18.37 -7.35
C ASP A 31 -5.50 17.94 -8.83
N ARG A 32 -4.79 16.85 -9.09
CA ARG A 32 -4.64 16.25 -10.43
C ARG A 32 -5.93 15.65 -10.99
N PHE A 33 -6.91 15.31 -10.14
CA PHE A 33 -8.21 14.78 -10.58
C PHE A 33 -9.06 15.89 -11.20
N ALA A 34 -9.09 17.06 -10.55
CA ALA A 34 -9.76 18.24 -11.09
C ALA A 34 -9.10 18.75 -12.38
N GLU A 35 -7.77 18.67 -12.51
CA GLU A 35 -7.06 19.01 -13.75
C GLU A 35 -7.46 18.09 -14.91
N SER A 36 -7.50 16.79 -14.67
CA SER A 36 -7.85 15.79 -15.69
C SER A 36 -9.29 15.96 -16.19
N ALA A 37 -10.24 16.19 -15.27
CA ALA A 37 -11.63 16.45 -15.62
C ALA A 37 -11.79 17.72 -16.48
N LYS A 38 -11.01 18.77 -16.20
CA LYS A 38 -10.99 20.00 -17.01
C LYS A 38 -10.34 19.80 -18.37
N ALA A 39 -9.33 18.93 -18.47
CA ALA A 39 -8.67 18.60 -19.73
C ALA A 39 -9.59 17.81 -20.67
N GLU A 40 -10.38 16.86 -20.12
CA GLU A 40 -11.39 16.10 -20.86
C GLU A 40 -12.51 17.00 -21.40
N GLN A 41 -12.91 18.04 -20.65
CA GLN A 41 -13.88 19.04 -21.10
C GLN A 41 -13.32 20.01 -22.15
N ARG A 42 -11.99 20.14 -22.24
CA ARG A 42 -11.31 21.01 -23.22
C ARG A 42 -11.01 20.33 -24.55
N VAL A 43 -11.31 19.04 -24.70
CA VAL A 43 -11.16 18.37 -25.99
C VAL A 43 -12.28 18.88 -26.92
N PRO A 44 -12.00 19.72 -27.94
CA PRO A 44 -13.03 20.01 -28.92
C PRO A 44 -13.42 18.71 -29.61
N ALA A 45 -14.71 18.52 -29.88
CA ALA A 45 -15.22 17.36 -30.60
C ALA A 45 -14.38 17.12 -31.85
N ARG A 46 -13.52 16.10 -31.78
CA ARG A 46 -12.68 15.69 -32.91
C ARG A 46 -13.64 15.31 -34.04
N ALA A 47 -13.62 16.10 -35.11
CA ALA A 47 -14.42 15.86 -36.30
C ALA A 47 -14.29 14.40 -36.72
N ALA A 48 -15.44 13.77 -36.97
CA ALA A 48 -15.58 12.36 -37.28
C ALA A 48 -14.56 11.94 -38.36
N SER A 49 -13.75 10.93 -38.04
CA SER A 49 -12.93 10.24 -39.03
C SER A 49 -13.85 9.46 -39.98
N PRO A 50 -13.53 9.35 -41.29
CA PRO A 50 -14.39 8.65 -42.23
C PRO A 50 -14.51 7.17 -41.86
N GLN A 51 -15.74 6.67 -41.79
CA GLN A 51 -16.05 5.27 -41.53
C GLN A 51 -15.52 4.40 -42.67
N ARG A 52 -14.71 3.39 -42.31
CA ARG A 52 -14.38 2.27 -43.20
C ARG A 52 -15.65 1.40 -43.40
N PRO A 53 -15.92 0.90 -44.60
CA PRO A 53 -17.13 0.11 -44.84
C PRO A 53 -17.00 -1.31 -44.28
N ASP A 54 -18.07 -1.71 -43.60
CA ASP A 54 -18.60 -3.05 -43.30
C ASP A 54 -17.60 -4.20 -43.14
N ALA A 55 -17.17 -4.41 -41.89
CA ALA A 55 -16.81 -5.74 -41.41
C ALA A 55 -17.84 -6.15 -40.35
N GLN A 56 -18.64 -7.16 -40.69
CA GLN A 56 -19.68 -7.75 -39.86
C GLN A 56 -19.26 -7.88 -38.40
N GLN A 57 -20.02 -7.25 -37.50
CA GLN A 57 -19.96 -7.50 -36.07
C GLN A 57 -20.34 -8.96 -35.81
N VAL A 58 -19.34 -9.83 -35.75
CA VAL A 58 -19.48 -11.13 -35.11
C VAL A 58 -19.55 -10.85 -33.62
N SER A 59 -20.76 -10.88 -33.07
CA SER A 59 -21.02 -10.82 -31.64
C SER A 59 -20.34 -12.01 -30.96
N ARG A 60 -19.12 -11.81 -30.46
CA ARG A 60 -18.59 -12.64 -29.38
C ARG A 60 -19.12 -12.08 -28.08
N GLN A 61 -20.32 -12.53 -27.70
CA GLN A 61 -20.72 -12.54 -26.29
C GLN A 61 -19.77 -13.48 -25.55
N ALA A 62 -18.63 -12.96 -25.13
CA ALA A 62 -17.91 -13.53 -23.99
C ALA A 62 -18.64 -13.03 -22.75
N ALA A 63 -19.56 -13.86 -22.24
CA ALA A 63 -20.06 -13.69 -20.89
C ALA A 63 -18.89 -13.92 -19.93
N ALA A 64 -18.16 -12.86 -19.60
CA ALA A 64 -17.34 -12.85 -18.41
C ALA A 64 -18.32 -13.05 -17.23
N PRO A 65 -18.13 -14.06 -16.36
CA PRO A 65 -18.88 -14.08 -15.12
C PRO A 65 -18.66 -12.73 -14.43
N PRO A 66 -19.69 -12.11 -13.83
CA PRO A 66 -19.45 -10.96 -12.99
C PRO A 66 -18.57 -11.46 -11.85
N MET A 67 -17.28 -11.14 -11.89
CA MET A 67 -16.51 -11.09 -10.66
C MET A 67 -17.22 -10.03 -9.84
N SER A 68 -18.05 -10.51 -8.91
CA SER A 68 -18.66 -9.68 -7.90
C SER A 68 -17.49 -8.97 -7.23
N ALA A 69 -17.37 -7.66 -7.44
CA ALA A 69 -16.53 -6.83 -6.62
C ALA A 69 -17.19 -6.68 -5.24
N THR A 70 -17.54 -7.80 -4.60
CA THR A 70 -17.81 -7.80 -3.17
C THR A 70 -16.47 -7.85 -2.47
N GLY A 71 -16.05 -6.66 -2.02
CA GLY A 71 -15.24 -6.55 -0.81
C GLY A 71 -13.78 -6.20 -1.02
N PHE A 72 -13.49 -4.89 -1.11
CA PHE A 72 -12.31 -4.30 -0.47
C PHE A 72 -12.64 -2.90 0.07
N ALA A 73 -13.88 -2.68 0.52
CA ALA A 73 -14.35 -1.34 0.88
C ALA A 73 -13.75 -0.80 2.19
N ASN A 74 -13.18 -1.65 3.05
CA ASN A 74 -12.64 -1.22 4.34
C ASN A 74 -11.18 -1.66 4.52
N ALA A 75 -10.30 -1.19 3.65
CA ALA A 75 -8.87 -1.08 3.98
C ALA A 75 -8.67 0.11 4.95
N THR A 76 -9.33 0.05 6.11
CA THR A 76 -9.26 1.11 7.11
C THR A 76 -8.05 0.84 7.99
N ILE A 77 -7.11 1.79 8.01
CA ILE A 77 -6.05 1.85 9.04
C ILE A 77 -6.76 1.78 10.40
N PRO A 78 -6.28 0.98 11.38
CA PRO A 78 -6.92 0.89 12.68
C PRO A 78 -7.20 2.29 13.25
N ASP A 79 -8.45 2.55 13.62
CA ASP A 79 -8.82 3.80 14.27
C ASP A 79 -8.35 3.80 15.74
N GLU A 80 -8.42 4.96 16.40
CA GLU A 80 -7.94 5.10 17.79
C GLU A 80 -8.63 4.12 18.75
N LYS A 81 -9.91 3.83 18.51
CA LYS A 81 -10.69 2.83 19.26
C LYS A 81 -10.18 1.41 19.06
N ALA A 82 -9.85 1.02 17.83
CA ALA A 82 -9.26 -0.29 17.55
C ALA A 82 -7.91 -0.45 18.26
N VAL A 83 -7.09 0.61 18.28
CA VAL A 83 -5.81 0.61 19.01
C VAL A 83 -6.02 0.46 20.52
N GLU A 84 -6.98 1.17 21.10
CA GLU A 84 -7.32 1.06 22.53
C GLU A 84 -7.81 -0.36 22.88
N ASN A 85 -8.74 -0.91 22.08
CA ASN A 85 -9.22 -2.28 22.25
C ASN A 85 -8.08 -3.31 22.15
N ALA A 86 -7.16 -3.16 21.19
CA ALA A 86 -5.98 -4.03 21.09
C ALA A 86 -5.13 -3.99 22.36
N ARG A 87 -4.92 -2.80 22.94
CA ARG A 87 -4.19 -2.63 24.20
C ARG A 87 -4.91 -3.31 25.37
N GLU A 88 -6.22 -3.15 25.47
CA GLU A 88 -7.00 -3.80 26.52
C GLU A 88 -6.98 -5.32 26.43
N LEU A 89 -7.14 -5.87 25.22
CA LEU A 89 -7.10 -7.32 25.00
C LEU A 89 -5.72 -7.88 25.33
N ALA A 90 -4.65 -7.20 24.93
CA ALA A 90 -3.28 -7.58 25.28
C ALA A 90 -3.03 -7.51 26.80
N ALA A 91 -3.54 -6.47 27.48
CA ALA A 91 -3.39 -6.31 28.93
C ALA A 91 -4.16 -7.36 29.75
N LYS A 92 -5.22 -7.96 29.18
CA LYS A 92 -6.00 -9.04 29.81
C LYS A 92 -5.32 -10.41 29.70
N ALA A 93 -4.38 -10.59 28.77
CA ALA A 93 -3.66 -11.85 28.60
C ALA A 93 -2.58 -12.00 29.68
N ALA A 94 -2.67 -13.05 30.50
CA ALA A 94 -1.70 -13.37 31.54
C ALA A 94 -0.59 -14.32 31.04
N THR A 95 -0.80 -14.97 29.90
CA THR A 95 0.16 -15.91 29.30
C THR A 95 0.38 -15.63 27.81
N LEU A 96 1.52 -16.10 27.26
CA LEU A 96 1.80 -15.98 25.83
C LEU A 96 0.76 -16.71 24.97
N ASP A 97 0.22 -17.83 25.46
CA ASP A 97 -0.83 -18.58 24.75
C ASP A 97 -2.15 -17.81 24.71
N GLU A 98 -2.51 -17.12 25.80
CA GLU A 98 -3.67 -16.22 25.81
C GLU A 98 -3.47 -15.02 24.88
N LEU A 99 -2.26 -14.44 24.87
CA LEU A 99 -1.93 -13.34 23.99
C LEU A 99 -2.00 -13.76 22.52
N ARG A 100 -1.48 -14.94 22.17
CA ARG A 100 -1.60 -15.53 20.83
C ARG A 100 -3.06 -15.64 20.40
N LYS A 101 -3.91 -16.23 21.26
CA LYS A 101 -5.35 -16.38 20.97
C LYS A 101 -6.05 -15.03 20.79
N ALA A 102 -5.71 -14.04 21.61
CA ALA A 102 -6.25 -12.69 21.48
C ALA A 102 -5.85 -12.05 20.14
N MET A 103 -4.60 -12.23 19.70
CA MET A 103 -4.12 -11.73 18.41
C MET A 103 -4.77 -12.43 17.22
N GLU A 104 -4.90 -13.77 17.25
CA GLU A 104 -5.58 -14.56 16.21
C GLU A 104 -7.07 -14.18 16.09
N GLY A 105 -7.71 -13.84 17.21
CA GLY A 105 -9.10 -13.40 17.28
C GLY A 105 -9.33 -11.90 17.02
N PHE A 106 -8.27 -11.10 16.84
CA PHE A 106 -8.43 -9.65 16.70
C PHE A 106 -8.86 -9.27 15.27
N ASP A 107 -9.98 -8.57 15.14
CA ASP A 107 -10.54 -8.13 13.85
C ASP A 107 -10.43 -6.61 13.64
N GLY A 108 -9.81 -5.88 14.58
CA GLY A 108 -9.60 -4.43 14.49
C GLY A 108 -8.44 -4.01 13.58
N CYS A 109 -7.84 -4.94 12.83
CA CYS A 109 -6.74 -4.67 11.92
C CYS A 109 -7.01 -5.25 10.53
N ASN A 110 -6.93 -4.40 9.51
CA ASN A 110 -7.12 -4.76 8.11
C ASN A 110 -6.02 -5.69 7.55
N LEU A 111 -4.83 -5.73 8.17
CA LEU A 111 -3.73 -6.62 7.72
C LEU A 111 -4.13 -8.10 7.74
N LYS A 112 -5.05 -8.48 8.64
CA LYS A 112 -5.58 -9.84 8.75
C LYS A 112 -6.37 -10.28 7.51
N ILE A 113 -6.90 -9.35 6.71
CA ILE A 113 -7.69 -9.65 5.52
C ILE A 113 -6.84 -10.34 4.46
N THR A 114 -5.57 -9.93 4.33
CA THR A 114 -4.66 -10.45 3.28
C THR A 114 -3.59 -11.39 3.81
N ALA A 115 -3.34 -11.40 5.12
CA ALA A 115 -2.40 -12.32 5.74
C ALA A 115 -2.89 -13.78 5.63
N LYS A 116 -1.97 -14.71 5.42
CA LYS A 116 -2.25 -16.15 5.42
C LYS A 116 -2.17 -16.75 6.80
N ASN A 117 -1.16 -16.34 7.58
CA ASN A 117 -0.95 -16.86 8.93
C ASN A 117 -0.64 -15.72 9.91
N THR A 118 -1.09 -15.88 11.15
CA THR A 118 -0.66 -15.01 12.25
C THR A 118 0.75 -15.41 12.68
N VAL A 119 1.71 -14.51 12.48
CA VAL A 119 3.08 -14.69 12.96
C VAL A 119 3.21 -14.06 14.34
N PHE A 120 3.25 -14.88 15.37
CA PHE A 120 3.27 -14.43 16.78
C PHE A 120 4.69 -14.28 17.32
N ALA A 121 5.27 -15.38 17.80
CA ALA A 121 6.59 -15.45 18.39
C ALA A 121 7.08 -16.91 18.33
N ASP A 122 8.40 -17.08 18.33
CA ASP A 122 9.11 -18.35 18.43
C ASP A 122 10.29 -18.20 19.40
N GLY A 123 10.75 -19.32 19.96
CA GLY A 123 11.86 -19.37 20.91
C GLY A 123 11.44 -19.61 22.37
N ASN A 124 12.36 -19.37 23.30
CA ASN A 124 12.17 -19.65 24.72
C ASN A 124 11.48 -18.49 25.45
N PRO A 125 10.28 -18.67 26.03
CA PRO A 125 9.60 -17.64 26.83
C PRO A 125 10.39 -17.15 28.05
N GLN A 126 11.34 -17.95 28.52
CA GLN A 126 12.22 -17.63 29.65
C GLN A 126 13.57 -17.03 29.20
N ALA A 127 13.71 -16.67 27.92
CA ALA A 127 14.90 -16.02 27.42
C ALA A 127 15.10 -14.65 28.10
N ARG A 128 16.37 -14.29 28.35
CA ARG A 128 16.72 -12.97 28.92
C ARG A 128 16.67 -11.84 27.90
N ILE A 129 16.60 -12.17 26.61
CA ILE A 129 16.64 -11.22 25.49
C ILE A 129 15.48 -11.57 24.57
N MET A 130 14.72 -10.54 24.18
CA MET A 130 13.65 -10.62 23.18
C MET A 130 14.04 -9.73 21.99
N LEU A 131 13.95 -10.30 20.78
CA LEU A 131 14.19 -9.57 19.54
C LEU A 131 12.83 -9.25 18.91
N ILE A 132 12.61 -7.97 18.59
CA ILE A 132 11.38 -7.49 17.97
C ILE A 132 11.75 -6.91 16.60
N GLY A 133 11.21 -7.51 15.54
CA GLY A 133 11.35 -7.04 14.17
C GLY A 133 10.30 -6.00 13.80
N GLU A 134 10.18 -5.74 12.50
CA GLU A 134 9.10 -4.93 11.93
C GLU A 134 7.80 -5.75 11.76
N ALA A 135 7.26 -5.83 10.55
CA ALA A 135 6.15 -6.70 10.18
C ALA A 135 6.65 -8.02 9.58
N PRO A 136 5.84 -9.10 9.61
CA PRO A 136 6.16 -10.34 8.93
C PRO A 136 6.29 -10.15 7.41
N GLY A 137 7.34 -10.73 6.83
CA GLY A 137 7.53 -10.80 5.38
C GLY A 137 6.72 -11.92 4.73
N ALA A 138 6.92 -12.11 3.42
CA ALA A 138 6.17 -13.11 2.64
C ALA A 138 6.49 -14.57 3.05
N ASP A 139 7.73 -14.86 3.45
CA ASP A 139 8.11 -16.20 3.90
C ASP A 139 7.58 -16.46 5.32
N GLU A 140 7.65 -15.46 6.20
CA GLU A 140 7.09 -15.52 7.55
C GLU A 140 5.56 -15.71 7.49
N ASP A 141 4.84 -14.91 6.68
CA ASP A 141 3.39 -15.07 6.50
C ASP A 141 3.03 -16.44 5.92
N ARG A 142 3.85 -17.01 5.03
CA ARG A 142 3.60 -18.33 4.46
C ARG A 142 3.81 -19.46 5.47
N VAL A 143 4.79 -19.35 6.36
CA VAL A 143 5.18 -20.41 7.31
C VAL A 143 4.50 -20.26 8.67
N GLY A 144 4.13 -19.04 9.07
CA GLY A 144 3.59 -18.72 10.39
C GLY A 144 4.67 -18.56 11.48
N LEU A 145 5.94 -18.43 11.10
CA LEU A 145 7.07 -18.30 12.03
C LEU A 145 7.86 -17.01 11.76
N PRO A 146 8.35 -16.30 12.79
CA PRO A 146 9.13 -15.09 12.63
C PRO A 146 10.55 -15.40 12.13
N PHE A 147 11.16 -14.45 11.42
CA PHE A 147 12.57 -14.51 11.00
C PHE A 147 12.97 -15.81 10.23
N VAL A 148 12.12 -16.32 9.34
CA VAL A 148 12.46 -17.48 8.49
C VAL A 148 13.00 -17.09 7.11
N GLY A 149 12.81 -15.84 6.72
CA GLY A 149 13.30 -15.29 5.45
C GLY A 149 14.80 -14.98 5.44
N ARG A 150 15.26 -14.30 4.38
CA ARG A 150 16.68 -13.96 4.20
C ARG A 150 17.27 -13.15 5.36
N ALA A 151 16.49 -12.21 5.91
CA ALA A 151 16.93 -11.39 7.03
C ALA A 151 17.13 -12.22 8.31
N GLY A 152 16.25 -13.18 8.57
CA GLY A 152 16.39 -14.11 9.69
C GLY A 152 17.61 -15.02 9.56
N GLN A 153 17.88 -15.54 8.37
CA GLN A 153 19.10 -16.33 8.11
C GLN A 153 20.41 -15.52 8.27
N LEU A 154 20.34 -14.19 8.16
CA LEU A 154 21.47 -13.31 8.48
C LEU A 154 21.58 -13.09 9.99
N LEU A 155 20.45 -12.90 10.67
CA LEU A 155 20.38 -12.77 12.12
C LEU A 155 20.96 -14.02 12.83
N ASP A 156 20.66 -15.22 12.32
CA ASP A 156 21.20 -16.48 12.85
C ASP A 156 22.73 -16.61 12.74
N ARG A 157 23.36 -15.80 11.88
CA ARG A 157 24.81 -15.81 11.64
C ARG A 157 25.59 -14.75 12.42
N MET A 158 24.90 -13.91 13.20
CA MET A 158 25.51 -12.90 14.07
C MET A 158 25.85 -13.48 15.44
#